data_AF-A0A9D6YM31-F1
#
_entry.id   AF-A0A9D6YM31-F1
#
_cell.length_a   1.000
_cell.length_b   1.000
_cell.length_c   1.000
_cell.angle_alpha   90.00
_cell.angle_beta   90.00
_cell.angle_gamma   90.00
#
_symmetry.space_group_name_H-M   'P 1'
#
loop_
_entity.id
_entity.type
_entity.pdbx_description
1 polymer ?
#
loop_
_entity_poly.entity_id
_entity_poly.type
_entity_poly.pdbx_seq_one_letter_code
_entity_poly.pdbx_strand_id
1 'polypeptide(L)'
;MKIIFALLLLLLYVCFSFSQTLKENIIIDTDCATDDLRAICALNSLSTINIIAYLTSDGGCSPAKGTSKLNCLSVAFNKPGIPIGTGKENTSPAPFFRSIAENLAWSEPCNRKPELISASELLHQLLTVNNKKSTIVCLGPLSNIHDALKYDPAIAKNINKIIWYNDGTKEKTGSNLERDKEAAEYVLSSGIPMAILANLKKPNSVFDVDLFNKITQTKNIYTSIILESHKEASVQERLKNNHFKLWDELIPVYLLCPDIFDMETDIKNPKLTFCKDYNADAVKEKMIQIFSQNYSIEKNIVFDKFPADSSDFAWDVKPSVNEIIKRYGLEEWKKCVLTNEIHGHLGSYSIIGAKMGIKAREFLGAEVDRLDVYSLAGSNPPLSCMNDGLQISTGATIGVGKIKIAKDTIFSPAAIFFYKGEKVKLTLKKEIQQLIDKDISDGIVKYGNLTEGYWKLIRKVSIKHWMELDRNKIFEISEIKE
;
A
#
# COMPACT_ATOMS: atom_id res chain seq x y z
N MET A 1 20.39 34.14 20.67
CA MET A 1 20.98 33.06 19.84
C MET A 1 20.43 31.67 20.17
N LYS A 2 20.53 31.13 21.40
CA LYS A 2 20.10 29.74 21.71
C LYS A 2 18.63 29.41 21.42
N ILE A 3 17.70 30.35 21.62
CA ILE A 3 16.25 30.14 21.36
C ILE A 3 15.94 29.98 19.86
N ILE A 4 16.66 30.68 18.98
CA ILE A 4 16.47 30.60 17.53
C ILE A 4 16.90 29.23 16.99
N PHE A 5 17.92 28.61 17.60
CA PHE A 5 18.40 27.28 17.21
C PHE A 5 17.42 26.16 17.58
N ALA A 6 16.71 26.30 18.71
CA ALA A 6 15.65 25.37 19.11
C ALA A 6 14.42 25.44 18.18
N LEU A 7 14.04 26.64 17.74
CA LEU A 7 12.97 26.85 16.75
C LEU A 7 13.35 26.26 15.37
N LEU A 8 14.61 26.37 14.94
CA LEU A 8 15.07 25.72 13.71
C LEU A 8 14.99 24.18 13.77
N LEU A 9 15.29 23.59 14.93
CA LEU A 9 15.19 22.15 15.17
C LEU A 9 13.75 21.64 15.22
N LEU A 10 12.80 22.43 15.72
CA LEU A 10 11.37 22.08 15.64
C LEU A 10 10.83 22.17 14.20
N LEU A 11 11.28 23.16 13.42
CA LEU A 11 10.92 23.31 12.00
C LEU A 11 11.45 22.18 11.10
N LEU A 12 12.54 21.52 11.50
CA LEU A 12 13.08 20.34 10.80
C LEU A 12 12.25 19.06 11.03
N TYR A 13 11.39 19.00 12.06
CA TYR A 13 10.56 17.82 12.35
C TYR A 13 9.22 17.77 11.59
N VAL A 14 8.79 18.87 10.96
CA VAL A 14 7.49 18.94 10.25
C VAL A 14 7.60 18.57 8.77
N CYS A 15 8.81 18.57 8.20
CA CYS A 15 9.05 18.38 6.76
C CYS A 15 9.39 16.93 6.35
N PHE A 16 8.72 15.94 6.92
CA PHE A 16 8.67 14.56 6.39
C PHE A 16 7.23 14.01 6.32
N SER A 17 6.30 14.83 5.84
CA SER A 17 5.02 14.35 5.31
C SER A 17 5.25 13.61 3.98
N PHE A 18 5.78 12.39 4.07
CA PHE A 18 5.73 11.42 2.99
C PHE A 18 4.25 11.26 2.59
N SER A 19 3.95 11.28 1.29
CA SER A 19 2.63 10.95 0.78
C SER A 19 2.31 9.51 1.15
N GLN A 20 1.60 9.32 2.26
CA GLN A 20 1.04 8.04 2.64
C GLN A 20 -0.44 8.07 2.29
N THR A 21 -0.79 7.33 1.23
CA THR A 21 -2.03 6.57 1.25
C THR A 21 -2.13 5.91 2.63
N LEU A 22 -3.25 6.11 3.34
CA LEU A 22 -3.40 5.67 4.73
C LEU A 22 -3.13 4.16 4.82
N LYS A 23 -1.94 3.80 5.30
CA LYS A 23 -1.49 2.41 5.31
C LYS A 23 -2.32 1.59 6.28
N GLU A 24 -2.75 0.40 5.86
CA GLU A 24 -3.39 -0.56 6.75
C GLU A 24 -2.34 -1.07 7.75
N ASN A 25 -2.57 -0.84 9.04
CA ASN A 25 -1.74 -1.40 10.10
C ASN A 25 -1.97 -2.91 10.19
N ILE A 26 -0.91 -3.70 10.01
CA ILE A 26 -0.97 -5.15 10.17
C ILE A 26 0.01 -5.66 11.22
N ILE A 27 -0.41 -6.70 11.94
CA ILE A 27 0.42 -7.55 12.78
C ILE A 27 0.52 -8.90 12.07
N ILE A 28 1.73 -9.46 11.93
CA ILE A 28 1.94 -10.77 11.28
C ILE A 28 2.28 -11.80 12.34
N ASP A 29 1.47 -12.85 12.45
CA ASP A 29 1.73 -14.05 13.26
C ASP A 29 2.15 -15.20 12.33
N THR A 30 3.28 -15.84 12.62
CA THR A 30 3.99 -16.74 11.69
C THR A 30 4.67 -17.88 12.41
N ASP A 31 4.61 -19.09 11.87
CA ASP A 31 5.35 -20.24 12.39
C ASP A 31 6.71 -20.44 11.69
N CYS A 32 7.03 -19.58 10.71
CA CYS A 32 8.32 -19.42 10.06
C CYS A 32 8.77 -20.62 9.21
N ALA A 33 7.85 -21.23 8.46
CA ALA A 33 8.16 -22.15 7.36
C ALA A 33 8.75 -21.43 6.13
N THR A 34 8.83 -22.12 4.99
CA THR A 34 9.50 -21.60 3.77
C THR A 34 8.60 -20.62 3.01
N ASP A 35 7.30 -20.84 3.08
CA ASP A 35 6.20 -20.05 2.54
C ASP A 35 5.99 -18.75 3.32
N ASP A 36 6.05 -18.77 4.65
CA ASP A 36 6.00 -17.54 5.47
C ASP A 36 7.05 -16.54 5.01
N LEU A 37 8.28 -16.98 4.70
CA LEU A 37 9.35 -16.10 4.23
C LEU A 37 8.94 -15.37 2.94
N ARG A 38 8.33 -16.09 1.99
CA ARG A 38 7.88 -15.53 0.71
C ARG A 38 6.70 -14.58 0.92
N ALA A 39 5.75 -14.95 1.78
CA ALA A 39 4.61 -14.12 2.14
C ALA A 39 5.04 -12.84 2.89
N ILE A 40 5.94 -12.93 3.87
CA ILE A 40 6.49 -11.79 4.62
C ILE A 40 7.28 -10.85 3.70
N CYS A 41 8.07 -11.37 2.77
CA CYS A 41 8.74 -10.58 1.73
C CYS A 41 7.72 -9.85 0.82
N ALA A 42 6.62 -10.50 0.43
CA ALA A 42 5.55 -9.88 -0.35
C ALA A 42 4.79 -8.81 0.45
N LEU A 43 4.43 -9.08 1.71
CA LEU A 43 3.77 -8.12 2.62
C LEU A 43 4.64 -6.88 2.87
N ASN A 44 5.96 -7.04 2.99
CA ASN A 44 6.89 -5.92 3.11
C ASN A 44 7.07 -5.11 1.80
N SER A 45 6.71 -5.70 0.65
CA SER A 45 6.72 -5.05 -0.68
C SER A 45 5.43 -4.24 -0.95
N LEU A 46 4.39 -4.40 -0.12
CA LEU A 46 3.13 -3.68 -0.27
C LEU A 46 3.22 -2.26 0.31
N SER A 47 3.14 -1.26 -0.59
CA SER A 47 3.19 0.16 -0.26
C SER A 47 1.98 0.63 0.56
N THR A 48 0.84 -0.05 0.43
CA THR A 48 -0.41 0.18 1.16
C THR A 48 -0.40 -0.35 2.61
N ILE A 49 0.64 -1.06 3.03
CA ILE A 49 0.69 -1.74 4.32
C ILE A 49 1.73 -1.10 5.24
N ASN A 50 1.42 -1.10 6.54
CA ASN A 50 2.34 -0.78 7.62
C ASN A 50 2.40 -1.96 8.60
N ILE A 51 3.49 -2.73 8.56
CA ILE A 51 3.72 -3.83 9.51
C ILE A 51 4.17 -3.22 10.84
N ILE A 52 3.35 -3.34 11.88
CA ILE A 52 3.61 -2.76 13.20
C ILE A 52 4.24 -3.75 14.19
N ALA A 53 4.14 -5.05 13.94
CA ALA A 53 4.77 -6.10 14.74
C ALA A 53 4.84 -7.44 13.99
N TYR A 54 5.78 -8.29 14.43
CA TYR A 54 5.76 -9.73 14.15
C TYR A 54 5.50 -10.51 15.44
N LEU A 55 4.81 -11.63 15.33
CA LEU A 55 4.56 -12.61 16.38
C LEU A 55 5.00 -13.97 15.87
N THR A 56 5.55 -14.82 16.74
CA THR A 56 5.95 -16.18 16.36
C THR A 56 5.08 -17.24 17.03
N SER A 57 4.48 -18.10 16.24
CA SER A 57 3.72 -19.27 16.68
C SER A 57 4.58 -20.54 16.53
N ASP A 58 4.17 -21.64 17.16
CA ASP A 58 4.90 -22.91 17.09
C ASP A 58 4.38 -23.81 15.96
N GLY A 59 5.25 -24.18 15.02
CA GLY A 59 4.88 -24.99 13.86
C GLY A 59 6.10 -25.34 13.01
N GLY A 60 6.25 -24.73 11.85
CA GLY A 60 7.42 -24.83 10.96
C GLY A 60 8.75 -24.62 11.67
N CYS A 61 8.84 -23.62 12.54
CA CYS A 61 9.91 -23.46 13.53
C CYS A 61 9.33 -23.57 14.96
N SER A 62 10.21 -23.75 15.95
CA SER A 62 9.92 -23.32 17.32
C SER A 62 9.82 -21.78 17.39
N PRO A 63 9.00 -21.19 18.28
CA PRO A 63 8.85 -19.73 18.38
C PRO A 63 10.17 -19.01 18.65
N ALA A 64 11.05 -19.58 19.49
CA ALA A 64 12.37 -19.01 19.77
C ALA A 64 13.28 -18.96 18.53
N LYS A 65 13.24 -20.01 17.69
CA LYS A 65 13.99 -20.06 16.43
C LYS A 65 13.38 -19.11 15.39
N GLY A 66 12.06 -19.06 15.28
CA GLY A 66 11.33 -18.09 14.45
C GLY A 66 11.66 -16.65 14.84
N THR A 67 11.66 -16.33 16.14
CA THR A 67 11.99 -14.99 16.65
C THR A 67 13.42 -14.60 16.28
N SER A 68 14.35 -15.55 16.38
CA SER A 68 15.74 -15.34 15.97
C SER A 68 15.87 -15.04 14.47
N LYS A 69 15.12 -15.77 13.62
CA LYS A 69 15.06 -15.54 12.17
C LYS A 69 14.46 -14.17 11.83
N LEU A 70 13.28 -13.86 12.35
CA LEU A 70 12.59 -12.58 12.11
C LEU A 70 13.41 -11.38 12.59
N ASN A 71 14.12 -11.53 13.71
CA ASN A 71 14.99 -10.48 14.23
C ASN A 71 16.10 -10.13 13.23
N CYS A 72 16.74 -11.11 12.59
CA CYS A 72 17.74 -10.85 11.56
C CYS A 72 17.13 -10.45 10.21
N LEU A 73 15.98 -11.02 9.84
CA LEU A 73 15.22 -10.59 8.66
C LEU A 73 14.79 -9.12 8.75
N SER A 74 14.39 -8.65 9.94
CA SER A 74 14.02 -7.24 10.17
C SER A 74 15.21 -6.29 9.99
N VAL A 75 16.43 -6.73 10.35
CA VAL A 75 17.67 -6.00 10.06
C VAL A 75 17.94 -6.01 8.55
N ALA A 76 17.82 -7.17 7.90
CA ALA A 76 18.01 -7.31 6.45
C ALA A 76 16.99 -6.49 5.63
N PHE A 77 15.79 -6.23 6.14
CA PHE A 77 14.80 -5.33 5.53
C PHE A 77 15.05 -3.83 5.81
N ASN A 78 16.09 -3.46 6.56
CA ASN A 78 16.29 -2.11 7.11
C ASN A 78 15.13 -1.62 8.00
N LYS A 79 14.45 -2.54 8.70
CA LYS A 79 13.34 -2.26 9.63
C LYS A 79 13.58 -2.86 11.04
N PRO A 80 14.75 -2.64 11.68
CA PRO A 80 15.04 -3.21 13.00
C PRO A 80 14.10 -2.71 14.10
N GLY A 81 13.43 -1.56 13.92
CA GLY A 81 12.50 -1.01 14.91
C GLY A 81 11.16 -1.74 15.05
N ILE A 82 10.86 -2.77 14.24
CA ILE A 82 9.62 -3.54 14.39
C ILE A 82 9.77 -4.48 15.60
N PRO A 83 8.85 -4.44 16.59
CA PRO A 83 8.85 -5.35 17.73
C PRO A 83 8.48 -6.78 17.31
N ILE A 84 9.03 -7.75 18.02
CA ILE A 84 8.85 -9.19 17.75
C ILE A 84 8.47 -9.89 19.05
N GLY A 85 7.29 -10.51 19.08
CA GLY A 85 6.80 -11.26 20.23
C GLY A 85 7.03 -12.76 20.08
N THR A 86 7.49 -13.42 21.14
CA THR A 86 7.78 -14.87 21.11
C THR A 86 6.60 -15.67 21.68
N GLY A 87 6.01 -16.56 20.89
CA GLY A 87 4.95 -17.46 21.35
C GLY A 87 5.45 -18.62 22.22
N LYS A 88 4.53 -19.51 22.58
CA LYS A 88 4.82 -20.72 23.37
C LYS A 88 4.99 -21.92 22.45
N GLU A 89 5.88 -22.85 22.82
CA GLU A 89 5.93 -24.17 22.17
C GLU A 89 4.66 -24.95 22.51
N ASN A 90 4.10 -25.63 21.50
CA ASN A 90 2.92 -26.47 21.67
C ASN A 90 3.35 -27.86 22.18
N THR A 91 2.54 -28.46 23.07
CA THR A 91 2.83 -29.79 23.66
C THR A 91 2.77 -30.94 22.65
N SER A 92 2.15 -30.73 21.50
CA SER A 92 2.05 -31.73 20.43
C SER A 92 3.40 -31.94 19.73
N PRO A 93 3.75 -33.17 19.30
CA PRO A 93 5.01 -33.45 18.59
C PRO A 93 5.24 -32.50 17.41
N ALA A 94 6.46 -31.95 17.27
CA ALA A 94 6.79 -31.01 16.20
C ALA A 94 6.48 -31.57 14.80
N PRO A 95 6.07 -30.74 13.82
CA PRO A 95 5.89 -31.17 12.44
C PRO A 95 7.17 -31.80 11.89
N PHE A 96 7.04 -32.89 11.10
CA PHE A 96 8.19 -33.66 10.60
C PHE A 96 9.18 -32.83 9.75
N PHE A 97 8.71 -31.71 9.19
CA PHE A 97 9.50 -30.77 8.38
C PHE A 97 10.17 -29.66 9.21
N ARG A 98 9.99 -29.61 10.54
CA ARG A 98 10.54 -28.53 11.39
C ARG A 98 12.04 -28.36 11.21
N SER A 99 12.81 -29.45 11.21
CA SER A 99 14.26 -29.41 11.00
C SER A 99 14.67 -28.81 9.66
N ILE A 100 13.85 -28.95 8.61
CA ILE A 100 14.11 -28.37 7.28
C ILE A 100 13.87 -26.87 7.34
N ALA A 101 12.73 -26.45 7.90
CA ALA A 101 12.39 -25.05 8.06
C ALA A 101 13.38 -24.34 8.99
N GLU A 102 13.74 -24.89 10.14
CA GLU A 102 14.67 -24.27 11.09
C GLU A 102 16.10 -24.10 10.55
N ASN A 103 16.54 -25.00 9.67
CA ASN A 103 17.86 -24.92 9.01
C ASN A 103 17.88 -23.93 7.82
N LEU A 104 16.74 -23.68 7.18
CA LEU A 104 16.64 -22.71 6.08
C LEU A 104 17.03 -21.30 6.55
N ALA A 105 18.11 -20.76 5.98
CA ALA A 105 18.53 -19.38 6.21
C ALA A 105 17.53 -18.38 5.61
N TRP A 106 17.00 -17.49 6.44
CA TRP A 106 16.12 -16.38 6.02
C TRP A 106 16.90 -15.09 5.71
N SER A 107 18.07 -14.93 6.31
CA SER A 107 19.00 -13.82 6.10
C SER A 107 20.38 -14.23 6.58
N GLU A 108 21.38 -13.38 6.36
CA GLU A 108 22.63 -13.45 7.11
C GLU A 108 22.38 -13.39 8.63
N PRO A 109 23.18 -14.07 9.46
CA PRO A 109 23.13 -13.95 10.91
C PRO A 109 23.39 -12.52 11.38
N CYS A 110 22.75 -12.13 12.49
CA CYS A 110 22.85 -10.80 13.06
C CYS A 110 23.18 -10.85 14.57
N ASN A 111 23.96 -9.89 15.05
CA ASN A 111 24.35 -9.78 16.47
C ASN A 111 23.29 -9.08 17.35
N ARG A 112 22.10 -8.78 16.81
CA ARG A 112 21.00 -8.16 17.55
C ARG A 112 20.33 -9.21 18.42
N LYS A 113 20.12 -8.93 19.71
CA LYS A 113 19.25 -9.75 20.57
C LYS A 113 17.79 -9.36 20.36
N PRO A 114 16.85 -10.32 20.25
CA PRO A 114 15.43 -10.00 20.25
C PRO A 114 15.01 -9.47 21.62
N GLU A 115 13.90 -8.71 21.64
CA GLU A 115 13.26 -8.27 22.88
C GLU A 115 12.56 -9.44 23.57
N LEU A 116 12.62 -9.49 24.90
CA LEU A 116 12.03 -10.57 25.70
C LEU A 116 10.58 -10.20 26.06
N ILE A 117 9.69 -10.26 25.07
CA ILE A 117 8.24 -10.09 25.23
C ILE A 117 7.50 -11.29 24.63
N SER A 118 6.45 -11.74 25.31
CA SER A 118 5.62 -12.85 24.77
C SER A 118 4.72 -12.36 23.65
N ALA A 119 4.39 -13.23 22.69
CA ALA A 119 3.57 -12.86 21.53
C ALA A 119 2.16 -12.38 21.94
N SER A 120 1.52 -13.07 22.90
CA SER A 120 0.21 -12.67 23.41
C SER A 120 0.24 -11.34 24.16
N GLU A 121 1.32 -11.05 24.89
CA GLU A 121 1.51 -9.78 25.61
C GLU A 121 1.79 -8.62 24.65
N LEU A 122 2.68 -8.80 23.66
CA LEU A 122 2.91 -7.78 22.63
C LEU A 122 1.63 -7.47 21.86
N LEU A 123 0.85 -8.50 21.49
CA LEU A 123 -0.44 -8.34 20.84
C LEU A 123 -1.43 -7.57 21.73
N HIS A 124 -1.50 -7.89 23.02
CA HIS A 124 -2.34 -7.17 23.99
C HIS A 124 -1.94 -5.69 24.12
N GLN A 125 -0.65 -5.40 24.31
CA GLN A 125 -0.13 -4.04 24.43
C GLN A 125 -0.45 -3.20 23.18
N LEU A 126 -0.18 -3.74 21.98
CA LEU A 126 -0.45 -3.06 20.71
C LEU A 126 -1.94 -2.80 20.50
N LEU A 127 -2.81 -3.77 20.79
CA LEU A 127 -4.25 -3.60 20.64
C LEU A 127 -4.88 -2.74 21.73
N THR A 128 -4.23 -2.57 22.89
CA THR A 128 -4.73 -1.73 23.98
C THR A 128 -4.34 -0.25 23.80
N VAL A 129 -3.10 0.02 23.38
CA VAL A 129 -2.56 1.38 23.25
C VAL A 129 -2.96 2.05 21.92
N ASN A 130 -3.22 1.27 20.86
CA ASN A 130 -3.46 1.81 19.53
C ASN A 130 -4.92 2.26 19.33
N ASN A 131 -5.11 3.57 19.17
CA ASN A 131 -6.42 4.18 18.84
C ASN A 131 -6.96 3.80 17.44
N LYS A 132 -6.16 3.12 16.60
CA LYS A 132 -6.59 2.61 15.29
C LYS A 132 -6.70 1.09 15.33
N LYS A 133 -7.78 0.56 14.75
CA LYS A 133 -7.92 -0.89 14.55
C LYS A 133 -6.78 -1.42 13.68
N SER A 134 -6.31 -2.62 14.00
CA SER A 134 -5.26 -3.32 13.24
C SER A 134 -5.80 -4.63 12.66
N THR A 135 -5.31 -5.00 11.48
CA THR A 135 -5.58 -6.32 10.89
C THR A 135 -4.51 -7.30 11.35
N ILE A 136 -4.91 -8.52 11.70
CA ILE A 136 -3.95 -9.59 12.05
C ILE A 136 -3.85 -10.53 10.85
N VAL A 137 -2.63 -10.78 10.38
CA VAL A 137 -2.31 -11.76 9.34
C VAL A 137 -1.71 -12.97 10.05
N CYS A 138 -2.38 -14.10 10.00
CA CYS A 138 -1.93 -15.36 10.59
C CYS A 138 -1.49 -16.31 9.48
N LEU A 139 -0.22 -16.67 9.50
CA LEU A 139 0.42 -17.65 8.62
C LEU A 139 0.53 -19.02 9.33
N GLY A 140 0.65 -18.99 10.67
CA GLY A 140 0.69 -20.18 11.53
C GLY A 140 -0.62 -20.46 12.29
N PRO A 141 -0.53 -21.27 13.37
CA PRO A 141 -1.63 -21.58 14.29
C PRO A 141 -2.11 -20.37 15.10
N LEU A 142 -3.39 -20.34 15.49
CA LEU A 142 -4.01 -19.19 16.17
C LEU A 142 -3.70 -19.06 17.68
N SER A 143 -2.72 -19.81 18.21
CA SER A 143 -2.38 -19.90 19.64
C SER A 143 -2.13 -18.55 20.30
N ASN A 144 -1.35 -17.67 19.67
CA ASN A 144 -1.00 -16.35 20.23
C ASN A 144 -2.23 -15.42 20.30
N ILE A 145 -3.13 -15.52 19.33
CA ILE A 145 -4.37 -14.75 19.25
C ILE A 145 -5.36 -15.26 20.31
N HIS A 146 -5.50 -16.58 20.45
CA HIS A 146 -6.26 -17.22 21.52
C HIS A 146 -5.78 -16.75 22.90
N ASP A 147 -4.48 -16.85 23.18
CA ASP A 147 -3.93 -16.49 24.50
C ASP A 147 -4.17 -15.02 24.84
N ALA A 148 -4.01 -14.10 23.88
CA ALA A 148 -4.31 -12.68 24.07
C ALA A 148 -5.81 -12.42 24.32
N LEU A 149 -6.69 -13.07 23.56
CA LEU A 149 -8.15 -12.93 23.72
C LEU A 149 -8.70 -13.64 24.97
N LYS A 150 -8.02 -14.67 25.47
CA LYS A 150 -8.34 -15.35 26.73
C LYS A 150 -7.90 -14.54 27.95
N TYR A 151 -6.80 -13.79 27.82
CA TYR A 151 -6.32 -12.84 28.81
C TYR A 151 -7.22 -11.59 28.90
N ASP A 152 -7.55 -10.97 27.76
CA ASP A 152 -8.44 -9.80 27.71
C ASP A 152 -9.35 -9.86 26.45
N PRO A 153 -10.59 -10.34 26.58
CA PRO A 153 -11.55 -10.37 25.48
C PRO A 153 -11.89 -8.98 24.90
N ALA A 154 -11.66 -7.90 25.64
CA ALA A 154 -12.03 -6.56 25.19
C ALA A 154 -11.15 -6.03 24.05
N ILE A 155 -9.96 -6.61 23.82
CA ILE A 155 -9.09 -6.23 22.69
C ILE A 155 -9.69 -6.61 21.33
N ALA A 156 -10.65 -7.56 21.29
CA ALA A 156 -11.34 -7.97 20.07
C ALA A 156 -11.97 -6.78 19.31
N LYS A 157 -12.46 -5.76 20.02
CA LYS A 157 -13.04 -4.55 19.41
C LYS A 157 -12.03 -3.73 18.60
N ASN A 158 -10.74 -3.85 18.92
CA ASN A 158 -9.62 -3.13 18.30
C ASN A 158 -8.97 -3.95 17.16
N ILE A 159 -9.43 -5.18 16.93
CA ILE A 159 -9.08 -5.95 15.73
C ILE A 159 -10.05 -5.54 14.60
N ASN A 160 -9.49 -5.24 13.42
CA ASN A 160 -10.26 -4.88 12.23
C ASN A 160 -10.85 -6.14 11.58
N LYS A 161 -9.96 -7.08 11.28
CA LYS A 161 -10.21 -8.43 10.76
C LYS A 161 -8.99 -9.30 11.05
N ILE A 162 -9.17 -10.62 11.03
CA ILE A 162 -8.08 -11.58 10.93
C ILE A 162 -8.05 -12.12 9.49
N ILE A 163 -6.88 -12.30 8.90
CA ILE A 163 -6.70 -13.02 7.64
C ILE A 163 -5.82 -14.22 7.95
N TRP A 164 -6.31 -15.43 7.71
CA TRP A 164 -5.64 -16.67 8.13
C TRP A 164 -5.44 -17.62 6.95
N TYR A 165 -4.24 -18.19 6.83
CA TYR A 165 -3.99 -19.32 5.94
C TYR A 165 -4.26 -20.64 6.68
N ASN A 166 -5.21 -21.45 6.21
CA ASN A 166 -5.36 -22.84 6.64
C ASN A 166 -6.21 -23.64 5.64
N ASP A 167 -5.59 -24.63 4.99
CA ASP A 167 -6.25 -25.57 4.07
C ASP A 167 -7.41 -26.34 4.72
N GLY A 168 -8.47 -26.61 3.93
CA GLY A 168 -9.57 -27.50 4.35
C GLY A 168 -10.33 -27.04 5.60
N THR A 169 -10.47 -25.72 5.76
CA THR A 169 -11.07 -25.08 6.94
C THR A 169 -12.59 -25.30 7.04
N LYS A 170 -13.30 -25.42 5.91
CA LYS A 170 -14.74 -25.76 5.89
C LYS A 170 -14.98 -27.19 6.40
N GLU A 171 -14.02 -28.06 6.16
CA GLU A 171 -13.93 -29.44 6.65
C GLU A 171 -13.33 -29.55 8.07
N LYS A 172 -12.89 -28.43 8.68
CA LYS A 172 -12.16 -28.37 9.96
C LYS A 172 -10.88 -29.23 9.99
N THR A 173 -10.13 -29.22 8.88
CA THR A 173 -8.81 -29.86 8.74
C THR A 173 -7.72 -28.78 8.55
N GLY A 174 -6.47 -29.18 8.36
CA GLY A 174 -5.37 -28.31 7.96
C GLY A 174 -4.29 -28.17 9.05
N SER A 175 -3.03 -28.02 8.64
CA SER A 175 -1.87 -28.07 9.56
C SER A 175 -1.93 -27.04 10.68
N ASN A 176 -2.36 -25.81 10.39
CA ASN A 176 -2.41 -24.72 11.35
C ASN A 176 -3.55 -24.90 12.37
N LEU A 177 -4.71 -25.41 11.91
CA LEU A 177 -5.84 -25.78 12.75
C LEU A 177 -5.51 -27.00 13.62
N GLU A 178 -4.90 -28.03 13.04
CA GLU A 178 -4.55 -29.28 13.72
C GLU A 178 -3.41 -29.08 14.74
N ARG A 179 -2.53 -28.10 14.52
CA ARG A 179 -1.46 -27.76 15.47
C ARG A 179 -2.00 -27.24 16.80
N ASP A 180 -3.04 -26.42 16.78
CA ASP A 180 -3.72 -25.94 17.98
C ASP A 180 -5.24 -25.77 17.75
N LYS A 181 -5.93 -26.90 17.92
CA LYS A 181 -7.37 -26.98 17.68
C LYS A 181 -8.20 -26.22 18.71
N GLU A 182 -7.77 -26.16 19.99
CA GLU A 182 -8.46 -25.37 21.03
C GLU A 182 -8.41 -23.88 20.67
N ALA A 183 -7.22 -23.37 20.34
CA ALA A 183 -7.06 -21.99 19.91
C ALA A 183 -7.86 -21.67 18.64
N ALA A 184 -7.81 -22.55 17.64
CA ALA A 184 -8.54 -22.37 16.39
C ALA A 184 -10.06 -22.32 16.61
N GLU A 185 -10.64 -23.28 17.35
CA GLU A 185 -12.09 -23.31 17.62
C GLU A 185 -12.54 -22.11 18.48
N TYR A 186 -11.72 -21.67 19.44
CA TYR A 186 -11.99 -20.46 20.23
C TYR A 186 -11.98 -19.20 19.36
N VAL A 187 -10.92 -18.97 18.58
CA VAL A 187 -10.78 -17.74 17.76
C VAL A 187 -11.84 -17.68 16.65
N LEU A 188 -12.19 -18.81 16.02
CA LEU A 188 -13.31 -18.88 15.05
C LEU A 188 -14.67 -18.54 15.69
N SER A 189 -14.82 -18.73 17.00
CA SER A 189 -16.04 -18.37 17.76
C SER A 189 -16.05 -16.94 18.31
N SER A 190 -14.94 -16.20 18.21
CA SER A 190 -14.74 -14.89 18.85
C SER A 190 -15.63 -13.73 18.35
N GLY A 191 -16.31 -13.90 17.22
CA GLY A 191 -17.11 -12.85 16.57
C GLY A 191 -16.30 -11.75 15.87
N ILE A 192 -14.96 -11.87 15.83
CA ILE A 192 -14.08 -11.03 15.03
C ILE A 192 -14.28 -11.39 13.54
N PRO A 193 -14.33 -10.42 12.61
CA PRO A 193 -14.34 -10.72 11.17
C PRO A 193 -13.10 -11.49 10.75
N MET A 194 -13.24 -12.62 10.06
CA MET A 194 -12.13 -13.43 9.56
C MET A 194 -12.29 -13.75 8.08
N ALA A 195 -11.20 -13.62 7.33
CA ALA A 195 -11.07 -14.13 5.96
C ALA A 195 -10.05 -15.29 5.96
N ILE A 196 -10.47 -16.44 5.46
CA ILE A 196 -9.70 -17.68 5.56
C ILE A 196 -9.36 -18.17 4.16
N LEU A 197 -8.06 -18.27 3.86
CA LEU A 197 -7.54 -18.66 2.55
C LEU A 197 -6.97 -20.08 2.60
N ALA A 198 -7.02 -20.76 1.46
CA ALA A 198 -6.57 -22.13 1.27
C ALA A 198 -6.08 -22.31 -0.18
N ASN A 199 -5.18 -23.27 -0.43
CA ASN A 199 -4.71 -23.60 -1.77
C ASN A 199 -5.78 -24.30 -2.63
N LEU A 200 -6.82 -24.84 -1.98
CA LEU A 200 -7.92 -25.59 -2.59
C LEU A 200 -7.44 -26.80 -3.44
N LYS A 201 -6.20 -27.26 -3.21
CA LYS A 201 -5.51 -28.32 -3.96
C LYS A 201 -5.47 -28.06 -5.48
N LYS A 202 -5.49 -26.78 -5.90
CA LYS A 202 -5.48 -26.37 -7.31
C LYS A 202 -4.16 -26.77 -8.01
N PRO A 203 -4.18 -27.56 -9.11
CA PRO A 203 -2.96 -28.04 -9.76
C PRO A 203 -1.99 -26.94 -10.23
N ASN A 204 -2.52 -25.80 -10.71
CA ASN A 204 -1.73 -24.65 -11.14
C ASN A 204 -1.33 -23.69 -10.00
N SER A 205 -1.85 -23.88 -8.78
CA SER A 205 -1.55 -23.06 -7.61
C SER A 205 -0.24 -23.50 -6.94
N VAL A 206 0.85 -23.36 -7.70
CA VAL A 206 2.22 -23.75 -7.34
C VAL A 206 3.15 -22.55 -7.35
N PHE A 207 4.09 -22.51 -6.39
CA PHE A 207 5.25 -21.64 -6.49
C PHE A 207 6.31 -22.38 -7.31
N ASP A 208 6.23 -22.23 -8.63
CA ASP A 208 7.06 -22.95 -9.60
C ASP A 208 8.32 -22.17 -10.02
N VAL A 209 9.17 -22.82 -10.83
CA VAL A 209 10.43 -22.26 -11.35
C VAL A 209 10.20 -21.00 -12.20
N ASP A 210 9.10 -20.91 -12.96
CA ASP A 210 8.81 -19.76 -13.81
C ASP A 210 8.43 -18.54 -12.96
N LEU A 211 7.56 -18.72 -11.96
CA LEU A 211 7.21 -17.69 -11.00
C LEU A 211 8.44 -17.22 -10.21
N PHE A 212 9.26 -18.16 -9.70
CA PHE A 212 10.51 -17.83 -9.00
C PHE A 212 11.44 -16.99 -9.86
N ASN A 213 11.65 -17.36 -11.12
CA ASN A 213 12.49 -16.61 -12.05
C ASN A 213 11.92 -15.21 -12.34
N LYS A 214 10.62 -15.07 -12.59
CA LYS A 214 9.96 -13.77 -12.85
C LYS A 214 10.01 -12.85 -11.64
N ILE A 215 9.87 -13.38 -10.42
CA ILE A 215 10.02 -12.61 -9.18
C ILE A 215 11.47 -12.15 -8.99
N THR A 216 12.44 -13.05 -9.12
CA THR A 216 13.86 -12.76 -8.86
C THR A 216 14.56 -11.95 -9.96
N GLN A 217 13.96 -11.82 -11.16
CA GLN A 217 14.36 -10.84 -12.17
C GLN A 217 14.26 -9.39 -11.67
N THR A 218 13.26 -9.08 -10.83
CA THR A 218 13.20 -7.79 -10.15
C THR A 218 14.26 -7.77 -9.05
N LYS A 219 15.23 -6.86 -9.12
CA LYS A 219 16.27 -6.73 -8.08
C LYS A 219 15.87 -5.72 -7.01
N ASN A 220 15.45 -6.22 -5.85
CA ASN A 220 15.27 -5.43 -4.64
C ASN A 220 15.65 -6.26 -3.39
N ILE A 221 15.42 -5.70 -2.20
CA ILE A 221 15.82 -6.31 -0.93
C ILE A 221 15.05 -7.61 -0.62
N TYR A 222 13.75 -7.64 -0.96
CA TYR A 222 12.85 -8.76 -0.68
C TYR A 222 13.08 -9.92 -1.66
N THR A 223 13.24 -9.62 -2.95
CA THR A 223 13.51 -10.63 -3.98
C THR A 223 14.91 -11.21 -3.87
N SER A 224 15.90 -10.42 -3.42
CA SER A 224 17.23 -10.94 -3.06
C SER A 224 17.15 -11.99 -1.95
N ILE A 225 16.36 -11.75 -0.90
CA ILE A 225 16.19 -12.70 0.21
C ILE A 225 15.50 -14.00 -0.26
N ILE A 226 14.50 -13.91 -1.14
CA ILE A 226 13.89 -15.09 -1.77
C ILE A 226 14.92 -15.84 -2.63
N LEU A 227 15.72 -15.12 -3.43
CA LEU A 227 16.78 -15.71 -4.25
C LEU A 227 17.81 -16.46 -3.40
N GLU A 228 18.37 -15.83 -2.36
CA GLU A 228 19.38 -16.44 -1.49
C GLU A 228 18.85 -17.67 -0.74
N SER A 229 17.70 -17.56 -0.07
CA SER A 229 17.08 -18.67 0.67
C SER A 229 16.77 -19.88 -0.23
N HIS A 230 16.52 -19.66 -1.52
CA HIS A 230 16.22 -20.74 -2.46
C HIS A 230 17.46 -21.31 -3.17
N LYS A 231 18.70 -20.88 -2.85
CA LYS A 231 19.91 -21.42 -3.50
C LYS A 231 20.26 -22.86 -3.10
N GLU A 232 19.84 -23.32 -1.93
CA GLU A 232 20.19 -24.67 -1.46
C GLU A 232 19.67 -25.75 -2.42
N ALA A 233 20.49 -26.77 -2.68
CA ALA A 233 20.18 -27.82 -3.65
C ALA A 233 18.86 -28.56 -3.33
N SER A 234 18.60 -28.79 -2.04
CA SER A 234 17.36 -29.40 -1.52
C SER A 234 16.11 -28.54 -1.78
N VAL A 235 16.25 -27.21 -1.73
CA VAL A 235 15.17 -26.25 -2.02
C VAL A 235 14.97 -26.13 -3.53
N GLN A 236 16.05 -26.08 -4.31
CA GLN A 236 16.00 -26.11 -5.78
C GLN A 236 15.36 -27.39 -6.32
N GLU A 237 15.64 -28.55 -5.73
CA GLU A 237 14.99 -29.82 -6.11
C GLU A 237 13.48 -29.79 -5.83
N ARG A 238 13.08 -29.33 -4.64
CA ARG A 238 11.66 -29.13 -4.29
C ARG A 238 10.94 -28.15 -5.23
N LEU A 239 11.61 -27.05 -5.60
CA LEU A 239 11.08 -26.06 -6.54
C LEU A 239 10.86 -26.68 -7.93
N LYS A 240 11.84 -27.41 -8.46
CA LYS A 240 11.73 -28.12 -9.77
C LYS A 240 10.63 -29.19 -9.77
N ASN A 241 10.39 -29.83 -8.65
CA ASN A 241 9.35 -30.84 -8.47
C ASN A 241 7.96 -30.24 -8.15
N ASN A 242 7.77 -28.92 -8.28
CA ASN A 242 6.52 -28.21 -7.94
C ASN A 242 5.98 -28.54 -6.55
N HIS A 243 6.88 -28.79 -5.59
CA HIS A 243 6.54 -29.15 -4.21
C HIS A 243 5.90 -27.98 -3.46
N PHE A 244 6.47 -26.78 -3.60
CA PHE A 244 5.92 -25.56 -3.01
C PHE A 244 4.61 -25.20 -3.69
N LYS A 245 3.53 -25.14 -2.91
CA LYS A 245 2.26 -24.61 -3.38
C LYS A 245 2.20 -23.11 -3.05
N LEU A 246 1.22 -22.40 -3.61
CA LEU A 246 0.86 -21.07 -3.11
C LEU A 246 0.02 -21.29 -1.86
N TRP A 247 0.62 -21.02 -0.71
CA TRP A 247 0.07 -21.19 0.63
C TRP A 247 -0.13 -19.79 1.23
N ASP A 248 0.73 -19.37 2.16
CA ASP A 248 0.70 -18.03 2.76
C ASP A 248 0.77 -16.88 1.74
N GLU A 249 1.36 -17.11 0.56
CA GLU A 249 1.50 -16.08 -0.47
C GLU A 249 0.16 -15.63 -1.07
N LEU A 250 -0.92 -16.39 -0.84
CA LEU A 250 -2.28 -15.97 -1.16
C LEU A 250 -2.69 -14.70 -0.36
N ILE A 251 -2.21 -14.54 0.88
CA ILE A 251 -2.61 -13.43 1.77
C ILE A 251 -2.15 -12.05 1.26
N PRO A 252 -0.87 -11.81 0.90
CA PRO A 252 -0.46 -10.54 0.31
C PRO A 252 -1.21 -10.21 -0.98
N VAL A 253 -1.57 -11.21 -1.80
CA VAL A 253 -2.39 -10.99 -3.00
C VAL A 253 -3.83 -10.63 -2.64
N TYR A 254 -4.47 -11.31 -1.69
CA TYR A 254 -5.81 -10.99 -1.19
C TYR A 254 -5.90 -9.60 -0.55
N LEU A 255 -4.85 -9.16 0.14
CA LEU A 255 -4.76 -7.81 0.69
C LEU A 255 -4.70 -6.72 -0.40
N LEU A 256 -4.00 -6.97 -1.51
CA LEU A 256 -3.92 -6.05 -2.64
C LEU A 256 -5.19 -6.08 -3.51
N CYS A 257 -5.61 -7.27 -3.91
CA CYS A 257 -6.66 -7.51 -4.90
C CYS A 257 -7.58 -8.66 -4.41
N PRO A 258 -8.50 -8.38 -3.46
CA PRO A 258 -9.39 -9.40 -2.91
C PRO A 258 -10.36 -9.97 -3.96
N ASP A 259 -10.65 -9.20 -5.01
CA ASP A 259 -11.60 -9.54 -6.08
C ASP A 259 -11.13 -10.74 -6.96
N ILE A 260 -9.88 -11.21 -6.80
CA ILE A 260 -9.36 -12.44 -7.41
C ILE A 260 -9.93 -13.71 -6.74
N PHE A 261 -10.48 -13.58 -5.52
CA PHE A 261 -10.94 -14.68 -4.67
C PHE A 261 -12.47 -14.67 -4.55
N ASP A 262 -13.11 -15.78 -4.91
CA ASP A 262 -14.51 -16.06 -4.57
C ASP A 262 -14.58 -16.44 -3.08
N MET A 263 -15.20 -15.58 -2.27
CA MET A 263 -15.27 -15.71 -0.82
C MET A 263 -16.70 -16.06 -0.39
N GLU A 264 -16.88 -17.24 0.19
CA GLU A 264 -18.16 -17.72 0.73
C GLU A 264 -18.29 -17.32 2.21
N THR A 265 -19.38 -16.66 2.58
CA THR A 265 -19.68 -16.33 4.00
C THR A 265 -20.31 -17.53 4.71
N ASP A 266 -19.87 -17.83 5.93
CA ASP A 266 -20.47 -18.90 6.72
C ASP A 266 -21.90 -18.55 7.16
N ILE A 267 -22.84 -19.46 6.90
CA ILE A 267 -24.27 -19.26 7.17
C ILE A 267 -24.55 -19.21 8.69
N LYS A 268 -23.76 -19.91 9.52
CA LYS A 268 -23.92 -19.96 10.97
C LYS A 268 -23.15 -18.84 11.68
N ASN A 269 -22.03 -18.40 11.11
CA ASN A 269 -21.24 -17.28 11.62
C ASN A 269 -20.88 -16.28 10.50
N PRO A 270 -21.74 -15.28 10.22
CA PRO A 270 -21.50 -14.27 9.16
C PRO A 270 -20.25 -13.38 9.33
N LYS A 271 -19.43 -13.61 10.37
CA LYS A 271 -18.11 -13.01 10.54
C LYS A 271 -17.01 -13.79 9.84
N LEU A 272 -17.22 -15.07 9.53
CA LEU A 272 -16.26 -15.92 8.84
C LEU A 272 -16.53 -15.93 7.33
N THR A 273 -15.50 -15.69 6.54
CA THR A 273 -15.50 -15.91 5.09
C THR A 273 -14.38 -16.86 4.70
N PHE A 274 -14.69 -17.82 3.83
CA PHE A 274 -13.76 -18.83 3.35
C PHE A 274 -13.53 -18.66 1.85
N CYS A 275 -12.30 -18.79 1.40
CA CYS A 275 -12.00 -18.87 -0.02
C CYS A 275 -12.61 -20.16 -0.60
N LYS A 276 -13.53 -20.00 -1.54
CA LYS A 276 -14.21 -21.08 -2.27
C LYS A 276 -13.58 -21.32 -3.64
N ASP A 277 -13.12 -20.27 -4.30
CA ASP A 277 -12.36 -20.35 -5.54
C ASP A 277 -11.44 -19.14 -5.72
N TYR A 278 -10.48 -19.20 -6.65
CA TYR A 278 -9.67 -18.05 -7.09
C TYR A 278 -8.94 -18.34 -8.41
N ASN A 279 -8.59 -17.27 -9.15
CA ASN A 279 -7.76 -17.40 -10.34
C ASN A 279 -6.27 -17.49 -9.95
N ALA A 280 -5.71 -18.71 -9.96
CA ALA A 280 -4.32 -18.95 -9.55
C ALA A 280 -3.29 -18.28 -10.47
N ASP A 281 -3.57 -18.13 -11.77
CA ASP A 281 -2.64 -17.47 -12.70
C ASP A 281 -2.65 -15.94 -12.47
N ALA A 282 -3.81 -15.37 -12.15
CA ALA A 282 -3.90 -13.97 -11.67
C ALA A 282 -3.18 -13.77 -10.33
N VAL A 283 -3.21 -14.76 -9.42
CA VAL A 283 -2.41 -14.71 -8.18
C VAL A 283 -0.91 -14.67 -8.50
N LYS A 284 -0.41 -15.52 -9.40
CA LYS A 284 0.99 -15.50 -9.84
C LYS A 284 1.38 -14.16 -10.45
N GLU A 285 0.52 -13.60 -11.31
CA GLU A 285 0.72 -12.28 -11.88
C GLU A 285 0.81 -11.20 -10.79
N LYS A 286 -0.13 -11.18 -9.84
CA LYS A 286 -0.10 -10.22 -8.72
C LYS A 286 1.12 -10.38 -7.82
N MET A 287 1.63 -11.58 -7.60
CA MET A 287 2.91 -11.75 -6.89
C MET A 287 4.06 -11.05 -7.64
N ILE A 288 4.18 -11.24 -8.96
CA ILE A 288 5.20 -10.57 -9.78
C ILE A 288 5.03 -9.04 -9.72
N GLN A 289 3.79 -8.54 -9.80
CA GLN A 289 3.49 -7.11 -9.67
C GLN A 289 3.87 -6.57 -8.28
N ILE A 290 3.53 -7.27 -7.19
CA ILE A 290 3.87 -6.91 -5.81
C ILE A 290 5.38 -6.73 -5.65
N PHE A 291 6.17 -7.72 -6.08
CA PHE A 291 7.62 -7.65 -5.97
C PHE A 291 8.25 -6.59 -6.89
N SER A 292 7.71 -6.38 -8.08
CA SER A 292 8.14 -5.30 -9.00
C SER A 292 7.63 -3.90 -8.63
N GLN A 293 6.81 -3.78 -7.58
CA GLN A 293 6.11 -2.53 -7.18
C GLN A 293 5.33 -1.88 -8.33
N ASN A 294 4.84 -2.71 -9.25
CA ASN A 294 4.21 -2.30 -10.50
C ASN A 294 2.75 -2.79 -10.55
N TYR A 295 1.94 -2.28 -9.61
CA TYR A 295 0.50 -2.54 -9.45
C TYR A 295 -0.29 -1.24 -9.26
N SER A 296 -1.56 -1.22 -9.66
CA SER A 296 -2.54 -0.21 -9.23
C SER A 296 -3.02 -0.48 -7.80
N ILE A 297 -3.23 0.60 -7.03
CA ILE A 297 -3.95 0.59 -5.74
C ILE A 297 -5.41 1.02 -5.93
N GLU A 298 -5.71 1.73 -7.02
CA GLU A 298 -7.07 2.17 -7.36
C GLU A 298 -7.92 0.94 -7.74
N LYS A 299 -9.04 0.77 -7.03
CA LYS A 299 -10.04 -0.29 -7.28
C LYS A 299 -11.10 0.19 -8.27
N ASN A 300 -11.79 -0.74 -8.94
CA ASN A 300 -12.88 -0.46 -9.89
C ASN A 300 -12.48 0.42 -11.10
N ILE A 301 -11.24 0.29 -11.58
CA ILE A 301 -10.74 0.99 -12.77
C ILE A 301 -10.22 0.00 -13.83
N VAL A 302 -10.04 0.49 -15.05
CA VAL A 302 -9.62 -0.33 -16.22
C VAL A 302 -8.11 -0.62 -16.23
N PHE A 303 -7.28 0.30 -15.74
CA PHE A 303 -5.82 0.19 -15.81
C PHE A 303 -5.23 -0.61 -14.64
N ASP A 304 -4.81 -1.85 -14.93
CA ASP A 304 -4.02 -2.66 -14.01
C ASP A 304 -2.59 -2.11 -13.81
N LYS A 305 -2.01 -1.60 -14.89
CA LYS A 305 -0.79 -0.78 -14.93
C LYS A 305 -1.08 0.51 -15.69
N PHE A 306 -0.45 1.62 -15.29
CA PHE A 306 -0.44 2.86 -16.06
C PHE A 306 0.89 3.05 -16.83
N PRO A 307 0.89 3.59 -18.07
CA PRO A 307 2.11 3.89 -18.82
C PRO A 307 3.09 4.77 -18.02
N ALA A 308 4.34 4.34 -17.97
CA ALA A 308 5.39 4.93 -17.13
C ALA A 308 6.79 4.72 -17.73
N ASP A 309 6.92 3.96 -18.82
CA ASP A 309 8.17 3.87 -19.56
C ASP A 309 8.31 5.14 -20.40
N SER A 310 9.49 5.77 -20.41
CA SER A 310 9.67 7.01 -21.18
C SER A 310 9.54 6.80 -22.69
N SER A 311 9.66 5.56 -23.18
CA SER A 311 9.44 5.22 -24.58
C SER A 311 7.98 5.37 -25.04
N ASP A 312 7.00 5.24 -24.12
CA ASP A 312 5.55 5.35 -24.39
C ASP A 312 5.10 6.78 -24.78
N PHE A 313 5.88 7.80 -24.42
CA PHE A 313 5.44 9.21 -24.46
C PHE A 313 5.98 10.01 -25.66
N ALA A 314 5.39 11.17 -25.93
CA ALA A 314 5.86 12.08 -26.99
C ALA A 314 7.33 12.51 -26.77
N TRP A 315 8.07 12.73 -27.87
CA TRP A 315 9.53 12.98 -27.87
C TRP A 315 10.02 14.08 -26.92
N ASP A 316 9.19 15.10 -26.69
CA ASP A 316 9.46 16.25 -25.83
C ASP A 316 9.13 16.00 -24.35
N VAL A 317 8.26 15.01 -24.08
CA VAL A 317 7.90 14.54 -22.74
C VAL A 317 8.87 13.47 -22.24
N LYS A 318 9.40 12.61 -23.13
CA LYS A 318 10.33 11.49 -22.77
C LYS A 318 11.44 11.88 -21.79
N PRO A 319 12.14 13.03 -21.94
CA PRO A 319 13.23 13.41 -21.03
C PRO A 319 12.77 13.68 -19.58
N SER A 320 11.48 13.95 -19.39
CA SER A 320 10.90 14.38 -18.12
C SER A 320 10.22 13.25 -17.33
N VAL A 321 9.79 12.17 -18.00
CA VAL A 321 8.99 11.06 -17.42
C VAL A 321 9.60 10.52 -16.12
N ASN A 322 10.84 10.03 -16.20
CA ASN A 322 11.50 9.36 -15.07
C ASN A 322 11.74 10.28 -13.87
N GLU A 323 12.12 11.55 -14.13
CA GLU A 323 12.41 12.50 -13.06
C GLU A 323 11.12 13.04 -12.40
N ILE A 324 10.02 13.22 -13.17
CA ILE A 324 8.70 13.57 -12.61
C ILE A 324 8.18 12.43 -11.71
N ILE A 325 8.21 11.18 -12.20
CA ILE A 325 7.78 10.01 -11.41
C ILE A 325 8.62 9.89 -10.13
N LYS A 326 9.95 10.06 -10.23
CA LYS A 326 10.88 10.02 -9.09
C LYS A 326 10.64 11.14 -8.07
N ARG A 327 10.27 12.35 -8.51
CA ARG A 327 10.01 13.50 -7.62
C ARG A 327 8.64 13.46 -6.95
N TYR A 328 7.62 13.12 -7.71
CA TYR A 328 6.22 13.37 -7.32
C TYR A 328 5.36 12.11 -7.22
N GLY A 329 5.89 10.96 -7.64
CA GLY A 329 5.24 9.65 -7.57
C GLY A 329 4.42 9.29 -8.81
N LEU A 330 4.16 8.00 -8.97
CA LEU A 330 3.39 7.45 -10.09
C LEU A 330 1.92 7.94 -10.10
N GLU A 331 1.34 8.27 -8.94
CA GLU A 331 0.00 8.85 -8.87
C GLU A 331 -0.07 10.22 -9.53
N GLU A 332 0.83 11.15 -9.18
CA GLU A 332 0.85 12.47 -9.82
C GLU A 332 1.16 12.35 -11.32
N TRP A 333 2.06 11.43 -11.70
CA TRP A 333 2.28 11.10 -13.12
C TRP A 333 0.96 10.72 -13.81
N LYS A 334 0.26 9.71 -13.29
CA LYS A 334 -1.01 9.21 -13.81
C LYS A 334 -2.08 10.31 -13.91
N LYS A 335 -2.30 11.07 -12.83
CA LYS A 335 -3.35 12.11 -12.81
C LYS A 335 -3.03 13.24 -13.78
N CYS A 336 -1.79 13.71 -13.87
CA CYS A 336 -1.41 14.75 -14.81
C CYS A 336 -1.43 14.27 -16.27
N VAL A 337 -1.00 13.05 -16.60
CA VAL A 337 -1.18 12.49 -17.96
C VAL A 337 -2.66 12.45 -18.31
N LEU A 338 -3.49 11.75 -17.52
CA LEU A 338 -4.93 11.61 -17.81
C LEU A 338 -5.65 12.96 -17.91
N THR A 339 -5.28 13.93 -17.07
CA THR A 339 -5.79 15.31 -17.15
C THR A 339 -5.53 15.91 -18.53
N ASN A 340 -4.29 15.84 -19.02
CA ASN A 340 -3.91 16.52 -20.26
C ASN A 340 -4.31 15.76 -21.54
N GLU A 341 -4.47 14.43 -21.47
CA GLU A 341 -5.10 13.65 -22.54
C GLU A 341 -6.60 14.01 -22.69
N ILE A 342 -7.34 14.14 -21.58
CA ILE A 342 -8.75 14.56 -21.61
C ILE A 342 -8.90 16.04 -21.99
N HIS A 343 -7.97 16.90 -21.53
CA HIS A 343 -7.91 18.32 -21.88
C HIS A 343 -7.43 18.58 -23.33
N GLY A 344 -6.92 17.55 -24.01
CA GLY A 344 -6.42 17.61 -25.40
C GLY A 344 -5.07 18.31 -25.58
N HIS A 345 -4.45 18.86 -24.54
CA HIS A 345 -3.11 19.43 -24.57
C HIS A 345 -2.49 19.57 -23.16
N LEU A 346 -1.16 19.76 -23.11
CA LEU A 346 -0.43 20.09 -21.87
C LEU A 346 -0.63 21.56 -21.49
N GLY A 347 -1.26 21.82 -20.33
CA GLY A 347 -1.52 23.16 -19.81
C GLY A 347 -1.06 23.37 -18.36
N SER A 348 -0.54 24.56 -18.05
CA SER A 348 -0.09 24.90 -16.70
C SER A 348 -1.21 24.79 -15.66
N TYR A 349 -2.39 25.38 -15.94
CA TYR A 349 -3.50 25.39 -14.99
C TYR A 349 -4.17 24.01 -14.80
N SER A 350 -4.21 23.16 -15.84
CA SER A 350 -4.69 21.78 -15.71
C SER A 350 -3.75 20.93 -14.83
N ILE A 351 -2.42 21.10 -14.98
CA ILE A 351 -1.41 20.51 -14.08
C ILE A 351 -1.58 21.04 -12.64
N ILE A 352 -1.82 22.34 -12.44
CA ILE A 352 -2.11 22.91 -11.11
C ILE A 352 -3.35 22.27 -10.50
N GLY A 353 -4.43 22.09 -11.27
CA GLY A 353 -5.65 21.42 -10.80
C GLY A 353 -5.39 19.98 -10.35
N ALA A 354 -4.60 19.24 -11.12
CA ALA A 354 -4.24 17.86 -10.79
C ALA A 354 -3.38 17.78 -9.51
N LYS A 355 -2.38 18.65 -9.38
CA LYS A 355 -1.55 18.77 -8.17
C LYS A 355 -2.38 19.21 -6.95
N MET A 356 -3.35 20.12 -7.13
CA MET A 356 -4.21 20.63 -6.06
C MET A 356 -5.15 19.55 -5.51
N GLY A 357 -5.82 18.79 -6.37
CA GLY A 357 -6.74 17.75 -5.92
C GLY A 357 -6.04 16.54 -5.29
N ILE A 358 -4.84 16.18 -5.74
CA ILE A 358 -3.97 15.25 -5.01
C ILE A 358 -3.66 15.81 -3.61
N LYS A 359 -3.18 17.06 -3.53
CA LYS A 359 -2.78 17.65 -2.25
C LYS A 359 -3.95 17.78 -1.26
N ALA A 360 -5.17 18.01 -1.75
CA ALA A 360 -6.38 18.01 -0.93
C ALA A 360 -6.72 16.61 -0.38
N ARG A 361 -6.63 15.55 -1.20
CA ARG A 361 -6.80 14.16 -0.74
C ARG A 361 -5.74 13.75 0.27
N GLU A 362 -4.49 14.12 0.04
CA GLU A 362 -3.37 13.90 0.98
C GLU A 362 -3.62 14.59 2.33
N PHE A 363 -4.15 15.82 2.32
CA PHE A 363 -4.43 16.57 3.55
C PHE A 363 -5.62 16.00 4.34
N LEU A 364 -6.71 15.64 3.65
CA LEU A 364 -7.95 15.13 4.26
C LEU A 364 -7.96 13.61 4.50
N GLY A 365 -6.92 12.87 4.10
CA GLY A 365 -6.91 11.40 4.18
C GLY A 365 -8.04 10.73 3.38
N ALA A 366 -8.35 11.26 2.20
CA ALA A 366 -9.51 10.85 1.39
C ALA A 366 -9.15 9.91 0.22
N GLU A 367 -9.98 8.89 0.01
CA GLU A 367 -9.90 7.98 -1.14
C GLU A 367 -10.52 8.59 -2.42
N VAL A 368 -10.37 7.86 -3.54
CA VAL A 368 -11.12 7.97 -4.80
C VAL A 368 -11.33 9.42 -5.27
N ASP A 369 -12.51 9.92 -5.64
CA ASP A 369 -13.96 9.65 -5.42
C ASP A 369 -14.62 10.32 -4.20
N ARG A 370 -13.94 10.39 -3.06
CA ARG A 370 -14.63 10.69 -1.78
C ARG A 370 -14.84 12.16 -1.47
N LEU A 371 -14.13 13.07 -2.14
CA LEU A 371 -14.23 14.51 -1.90
C LEU A 371 -15.46 15.12 -2.58
N ASP A 372 -16.06 16.11 -1.93
CA ASP A 372 -16.83 17.16 -2.61
C ASP A 372 -15.94 18.39 -2.80
N VAL A 373 -16.11 19.09 -3.92
CA VAL A 373 -15.24 20.20 -4.35
C VAL A 373 -16.06 21.41 -4.78
N TYR A 374 -15.71 22.59 -4.26
CA TYR A 374 -16.17 23.88 -4.75
C TYR A 374 -15.00 24.63 -5.38
N SER A 375 -14.96 24.67 -6.71
CA SER A 375 -13.89 25.32 -7.48
C SER A 375 -14.15 26.81 -7.65
N LEU A 376 -13.13 27.63 -7.35
CA LEU A 376 -13.14 29.09 -7.53
C LEU A 376 -12.52 29.50 -8.87
N ALA A 377 -12.14 28.57 -9.75
CA ALA A 377 -11.53 28.85 -11.05
C ALA A 377 -12.51 29.40 -12.11
N GLY A 378 -13.82 29.38 -11.85
CA GLY A 378 -14.85 29.76 -12.81
C GLY A 378 -14.90 28.84 -14.03
N SER A 379 -15.48 29.31 -15.13
CA SER A 379 -15.69 28.56 -16.38
C SER A 379 -14.94 29.12 -17.59
N ASN A 380 -14.10 30.15 -17.41
CA ASN A 380 -13.36 30.81 -18.49
C ASN A 380 -11.87 30.40 -18.50
N PRO A 381 -11.33 29.95 -19.66
CA PRO A 381 -9.89 29.69 -19.81
C PRO A 381 -9.04 30.98 -19.65
N PRO A 382 -7.75 30.87 -19.28
CA PRO A 382 -7.02 29.63 -19.01
C PRO A 382 -7.22 29.09 -17.59
N LEU A 383 -7.84 29.86 -16.69
CA LEU A 383 -7.97 29.49 -15.28
C LEU A 383 -8.88 28.27 -15.08
N SER A 384 -10.01 28.20 -15.80
CA SER A 384 -10.96 27.09 -15.70
C SER A 384 -10.40 25.73 -16.12
N CYS A 385 -9.26 25.67 -16.84
CA CYS A 385 -8.55 24.43 -17.13
C CYS A 385 -8.12 23.69 -15.83
N MET A 386 -8.02 24.40 -14.71
CA MET A 386 -7.81 23.82 -13.38
C MET A 386 -8.94 22.86 -12.98
N ASN A 387 -10.17 23.07 -13.47
CA ASN A 387 -11.31 22.20 -13.16
C ASN A 387 -11.07 20.77 -13.65
N ASP A 388 -10.52 20.58 -14.86
CA ASP A 388 -10.24 19.25 -15.42
C ASP A 388 -9.24 18.49 -14.56
N GLY A 389 -8.16 19.17 -14.16
CA GLY A 389 -7.19 18.63 -13.23
C GLY A 389 -7.81 18.25 -11.89
N LEU A 390 -8.70 19.09 -11.34
CA LEU A 390 -9.45 18.78 -10.12
C LEU A 390 -10.33 17.52 -10.32
N GLN A 391 -11.02 17.36 -11.45
CA GLN A 391 -11.88 16.18 -11.67
C GLN A 391 -11.06 14.89 -11.62
N ILE A 392 -9.98 14.83 -12.40
CA ILE A 392 -9.16 13.63 -12.54
C ILE A 392 -8.39 13.29 -11.26
N SER A 393 -7.89 14.32 -10.56
CA SER A 393 -7.10 14.12 -9.33
C SER A 393 -7.92 13.83 -8.09
N THR A 394 -9.16 14.30 -7.98
CA THR A 394 -10.04 14.06 -6.83
C THR A 394 -11.07 12.95 -7.06
N GLY A 395 -11.26 12.48 -8.29
CA GLY A 395 -12.34 11.55 -8.68
C GLY A 395 -13.76 12.12 -8.49
N ALA A 396 -13.92 13.30 -7.90
CA ALA A 396 -15.14 14.08 -7.96
C ALA A 396 -15.33 14.55 -9.40
N THR A 397 -16.56 14.54 -9.92
CA THR A 397 -16.83 15.05 -11.27
C THR A 397 -18.04 15.98 -11.26
N ILE A 398 -18.11 16.84 -12.26
CA ILE A 398 -19.29 17.68 -12.51
C ILE A 398 -20.51 16.80 -12.80
N GLY A 399 -20.32 15.70 -13.55
CA GLY A 399 -21.40 14.77 -13.92
C GLY A 399 -22.01 14.00 -12.74
N VAL A 400 -21.20 13.67 -11.72
CA VAL A 400 -21.69 13.07 -10.46
C VAL A 400 -22.20 14.15 -9.48
N GLY A 401 -22.05 15.44 -9.80
CA GLY A 401 -22.50 16.56 -8.97
C GLY A 401 -21.60 16.91 -7.78
N LYS A 402 -20.48 16.21 -7.62
CA LYS A 402 -19.49 16.44 -6.55
C LYS A 402 -18.56 17.63 -6.79
N ILE A 403 -18.47 18.11 -8.03
CA ILE A 403 -17.78 19.37 -8.33
C ILE A 403 -18.80 20.46 -8.66
N LYS A 404 -18.79 21.52 -7.86
CA LYS A 404 -19.53 22.76 -8.07
C LYS A 404 -18.55 23.86 -8.46
N ILE A 405 -18.87 24.62 -9.50
CA ILE A 405 -18.02 25.71 -10.02
C ILE A 405 -18.67 27.05 -9.63
N ALA A 406 -17.86 27.96 -9.09
CA ALA A 406 -18.31 29.32 -8.77
C ALA A 406 -18.73 30.07 -10.04
N LYS A 407 -19.83 30.83 -9.94
CA LYS A 407 -20.39 31.64 -11.03
C LYS A 407 -20.26 33.14 -10.76
N ASP A 408 -20.67 33.55 -9.56
CA ASP A 408 -20.85 34.96 -9.18
C ASP A 408 -19.82 35.40 -8.13
N THR A 409 -18.54 35.09 -8.34
CA THR A 409 -17.44 35.45 -7.43
C THR A 409 -16.21 35.94 -8.20
N ILE A 410 -15.26 36.59 -7.51
CA ILE A 410 -13.91 36.79 -8.04
C ILE A 410 -13.27 35.40 -8.24
N PHE A 411 -12.90 35.08 -9.48
CA PHE A 411 -12.25 33.81 -9.78
C PHE A 411 -10.78 33.82 -9.33
N SER A 412 -10.30 32.67 -8.88
CA SER A 412 -8.93 32.49 -8.40
C SER A 412 -8.48 31.04 -8.58
N PRO A 413 -7.17 30.76 -8.66
CA PRO A 413 -6.62 29.40 -8.68
C PRO A 413 -6.71 28.75 -7.29
N ALA A 414 -7.94 28.48 -6.86
CA ALA A 414 -8.27 27.94 -5.55
C ALA A 414 -9.50 27.03 -5.62
N ALA A 415 -9.59 26.10 -4.67
CA ALA A 415 -10.76 25.27 -4.47
C ALA A 415 -10.95 24.95 -2.98
N ILE A 416 -12.20 24.72 -2.60
CA ILE A 416 -12.59 24.27 -1.26
C ILE A 416 -13.00 22.81 -1.36
N PHE A 417 -12.46 21.98 -0.47
CA PHE A 417 -12.65 20.53 -0.42
C PHE A 417 -13.33 20.16 0.89
N PHE A 418 -14.24 19.19 0.82
CA PHE A 418 -15.04 18.73 1.96
C PHE A 418 -14.94 17.21 2.08
N TYR A 419 -14.75 16.71 3.29
CA TYR A 419 -14.73 15.27 3.59
C TYR A 419 -15.01 15.02 5.07
N LYS A 420 -15.96 14.13 5.41
CA LYS A 420 -16.27 13.71 6.79
C LYS A 420 -16.51 14.85 7.80
N GLY A 421 -17.01 16.00 7.33
CA GLY A 421 -17.24 17.20 8.15
C GLY A 421 -16.04 18.15 8.26
N GLU A 422 -14.87 17.76 7.74
CA GLU A 422 -13.72 18.65 7.58
C GLU A 422 -13.83 19.43 6.26
N LYS A 423 -13.31 20.67 6.29
CA LYS A 423 -13.38 21.62 5.18
C LYS A 423 -12.07 22.39 5.06
N VAL A 424 -11.43 22.31 3.90
CA VAL A 424 -10.13 22.95 3.65
C VAL A 424 -10.14 23.69 2.32
N LYS A 425 -9.56 24.90 2.29
CA LYS A 425 -9.31 25.65 1.06
C LYS A 425 -7.84 25.60 0.72
N LEU A 426 -7.54 25.16 -0.51
CA LEU A 426 -6.22 25.30 -1.11
C LEU A 426 -6.26 26.49 -2.08
N THR A 427 -5.24 27.34 -2.02
CA THR A 427 -5.05 28.49 -2.92
C THR A 427 -3.64 28.41 -3.52
N LEU A 428 -3.49 28.56 -4.83
CA LEU A 428 -2.17 28.67 -5.46
C LEU A 428 -1.50 29.97 -4.98
N LYS A 429 -0.25 29.87 -4.55
CA LYS A 429 0.55 31.01 -4.10
C LYS A 429 0.67 32.07 -5.18
N LYS A 430 0.57 33.34 -4.77
CA LYS A 430 0.47 34.49 -5.68
C LYS A 430 1.69 34.61 -6.62
N GLU A 431 2.89 34.34 -6.11
CA GLU A 431 4.12 34.35 -6.91
C GLU A 431 4.17 33.24 -7.96
N ILE A 432 3.54 32.09 -7.69
CA ILE A 432 3.42 30.98 -8.65
C ILE A 432 2.35 31.28 -9.70
N GLN A 433 1.23 31.89 -9.29
CA GLN A 433 0.23 32.38 -10.23
C GLN A 433 0.84 33.42 -11.19
N GLN A 434 1.55 34.42 -10.65
CA GLN A 434 2.22 35.45 -11.44
C GLN A 434 3.27 34.89 -12.42
N LEU A 435 3.99 33.83 -12.04
CA LEU A 435 4.90 33.11 -12.94
C LEU A 435 4.14 32.48 -14.11
N ILE A 436 3.06 31.75 -13.84
CA ILE A 436 2.25 31.08 -14.87
C ILE A 436 1.58 32.11 -15.80
N ASP A 437 0.98 33.16 -15.25
CA ASP A 437 0.30 34.21 -16.01
C ASP A 437 1.29 34.97 -16.91
N LYS A 438 2.54 35.17 -16.43
CA LYS A 438 3.63 35.73 -17.25
C LYS A 438 4.02 34.79 -18.39
N ASP A 439 4.32 33.52 -18.12
CA ASP A 439 4.75 32.56 -19.15
C ASP A 439 3.68 32.36 -20.25
N ILE A 440 2.39 32.47 -19.91
CA ILE A 440 1.28 32.50 -20.89
C ILE A 440 1.28 33.82 -21.68
N SER A 441 1.42 34.96 -21.01
CA SER A 441 1.43 36.29 -21.64
C SER A 441 2.59 36.47 -22.61
N ASP A 442 3.79 36.03 -22.24
CA ASP A 442 4.99 36.05 -23.09
C ASP A 442 4.77 35.25 -24.38
N GLY A 443 3.97 34.16 -24.33
CA GLY A 443 3.54 33.41 -25.51
C GLY A 443 2.65 34.21 -26.46
N ILE A 444 1.64 34.90 -25.91
CA ILE A 444 0.73 35.74 -26.69
C ILE A 444 1.48 36.90 -27.34
N VAL A 445 2.36 37.58 -26.59
CA VAL A 445 3.16 38.71 -27.09
C VAL A 445 4.13 38.27 -28.19
N LYS A 446 4.79 37.13 -28.03
CA LYS A 446 5.86 36.69 -28.94
C LYS A 446 5.36 36.01 -30.22
N TYR A 447 4.22 35.32 -30.15
CA TYR A 447 3.75 34.46 -31.25
C TYR A 447 2.31 34.75 -31.70
N GLY A 448 1.59 35.68 -31.06
CA GLY A 448 0.17 35.88 -31.26
C GLY A 448 -0.68 34.81 -30.56
N ASN A 449 -1.93 35.13 -30.25
CA ASN A 449 -2.83 34.21 -29.54
C ASN A 449 -3.20 33.00 -30.41
N LEU A 450 -3.27 31.80 -29.80
CA LEU A 450 -3.69 30.53 -30.40
C LEU A 450 -2.89 30.05 -31.64
N THR A 451 -1.73 30.63 -31.94
CA THR A 451 -0.88 30.20 -33.06
C THR A 451 -0.08 28.94 -32.74
N GLU A 452 0.49 28.30 -33.77
CA GLU A 452 1.39 27.15 -33.58
C GLU A 452 2.60 27.49 -32.69
N GLY A 453 3.14 28.71 -32.81
CA GLY A 453 4.24 29.21 -31.98
C GLY A 453 3.84 29.37 -30.51
N TYR A 454 2.64 29.90 -30.26
CA TYR A 454 2.05 29.98 -28.92
C TYR A 454 1.90 28.58 -28.31
N TRP A 455 1.28 27.63 -29.02
CA TRP A 455 1.09 26.27 -28.50
C TRP A 455 2.39 25.52 -28.24
N LYS A 456 3.41 25.70 -29.09
CA LYS A 456 4.77 25.17 -28.85
C LYS A 456 5.39 25.74 -27.57
N LEU A 457 5.18 27.04 -27.27
CA LEU A 457 5.65 27.62 -26.01
C LEU A 457 4.84 27.11 -24.81
N ILE A 458 3.50 27.14 -24.88
CA ILE A 458 2.62 26.66 -23.81
C ILE A 458 2.95 25.21 -23.43
N ARG A 459 3.15 24.33 -24.40
CA ARG A 459 3.57 22.95 -24.16
C ARG A 459 4.91 22.86 -23.43
N LYS A 460 5.92 23.62 -23.87
CA LYS A 460 7.25 23.68 -23.24
C LYS A 460 7.20 24.20 -21.81
N VAL A 461 6.50 25.30 -21.54
CA VAL A 461 6.39 25.86 -20.18
C VAL A 461 5.53 24.97 -19.27
N SER A 462 4.52 24.28 -19.80
CA SER A 462 3.71 23.33 -19.02
C SER A 462 4.53 22.11 -18.57
N ILE A 463 5.41 21.57 -19.41
CA ILE A 463 6.37 20.51 -19.01
C ILE A 463 7.30 21.02 -17.90
N LYS A 464 7.83 22.25 -18.05
CA LYS A 464 8.67 22.89 -17.03
C LYS A 464 7.91 23.06 -15.70
N HIS A 465 6.69 23.59 -15.73
CA HIS A 465 5.84 23.75 -14.55
C HIS A 465 5.55 22.42 -13.86
N TRP A 466 5.31 21.34 -14.61
CA TRP A 466 5.13 20.01 -14.01
C TRP A 466 6.38 19.56 -13.24
N MET A 467 7.57 19.76 -13.83
CA MET A 467 8.88 19.35 -13.31
C MET A 467 9.36 20.17 -12.09
N GLU A 468 9.02 21.45 -12.04
CA GLU A 468 9.53 22.40 -11.04
C GLU A 468 8.54 22.67 -9.89
N LEU A 469 7.23 22.67 -10.17
CA LEU A 469 6.22 23.07 -9.18
C LEU A 469 5.83 21.90 -8.27
N ASP A 470 6.48 21.82 -7.11
CA ASP A 470 6.17 20.84 -6.05
C ASP A 470 4.81 21.13 -5.38
N ARG A 471 3.88 20.17 -5.48
CA ARG A 471 2.53 20.27 -4.89
C ARG A 471 2.53 20.53 -3.37
N ASN A 472 3.62 20.20 -2.67
CA ASN A 472 3.76 20.46 -1.24
C ASN A 472 4.21 21.88 -0.89
N LYS A 473 4.60 22.68 -1.89
CA LYS A 473 5.20 24.01 -1.70
C LYS A 473 4.40 25.14 -2.34
N ILE A 474 3.64 24.87 -3.40
CA ILE A 474 2.96 25.88 -4.23
C ILE A 474 1.57 26.30 -3.74
N PHE A 475 0.99 25.60 -2.75
CA PHE A 475 -0.33 25.92 -2.21
C PHE A 475 -0.25 26.51 -0.80
N GLU A 476 -1.10 27.49 -0.54
CA GLU A 476 -1.52 27.90 0.80
C GLU A 476 -2.74 27.05 1.19
N ILE A 477 -2.70 26.49 2.40
CA ILE A 477 -3.75 25.61 2.94
C ILE A 477 -4.39 26.30 4.13
N SER A 478 -5.72 26.38 4.14
CA SER A 478 -6.49 27.00 5.22
C SER A 478 -7.68 26.11 5.59
N GLU A 479 -7.74 25.67 6.84
CA GLU A 479 -8.93 25.04 7.42
C GLU A 479 -10.05 26.08 7.54
N ILE A 480 -11.26 25.73 7.11
CA ILE A 480 -12.45 26.57 7.29
C ILE A 480 -13.29 25.92 8.37
N LYS A 481 -13.22 26.47 9.58
CA LYS A 481 -14.16 26.15 10.66
C LYS A 481 -15.51 26.81 10.37
N GLU A 482 -16.59 26.12 10.74
CA GLU A 482 -17.96 26.67 10.71
C GLU A 482 -18.20 27.66 11.84
#